data_AF-A0A2V8QHB4-F1
#
_entry.id   AF-A0A2V8QHB4-F1
#
_cell.length_a   1.000
_cell.length_b   1.000
_cell.length_c   1.000
_cell.angle_alpha   90.00
_cell.angle_beta   90.00
_cell.angle_gamma   90.00
#
_symmetry.space_group_name_H-M   'P 1'
#
loop_
_entity.id
_entity.type
_entity.pdbx_description
1 polymer ?
#
loop_
_entity_poly.entity_id
_entity_poly.type
_entity_poly.pdbx_seq_one_letter_code
_entity_poly.pdbx_strand_id
1 'polypeptide(L)'
;IYELPVPKISISRAVQSLLKERAGSESFYLPMGLNKEVFAPQKQKAPTEFKRVLMVGNYLMPYKGMKDGFEALAKLSTEMPVQLVMATQESRGRAIFENLKFPIELHYCPTEEQMPAIISSCDTYCCTSWYEGLGLPAIEAFRCGVPVVSTRTFGVSDYGIDNVNMLLAQPNDPHDIYLKLQRVLSDESLAERLRREAFKSTEERYDWSTSAKIFMEHLDEIDRTYEGAGRIDRGEMQLLLDDLEREGNLTPIAVYRRFQELATALKTLAERLRTEKHPDSEMLKELSGLRDEFRPYLANEKAEYYDAFKAKYDWCQLILSLKDNVRFSECLELMLTRRQEREPRTAASFSEIRYSVQ
;
A
#
# COMPACT_ATOMS: atom_id res chain seq x y z
N ILE A 1 3.45 -12.02 18.98
CA ILE A 1 2.81 -12.67 17.81
C ILE A 1 1.32 -12.34 17.91
N TYR A 2 0.63 -11.95 16.84
CA TYR A 2 -0.80 -11.62 16.94
C TYR A 2 -1.59 -12.91 17.28
N GLU A 3 -2.25 -12.93 18.45
CA GLU A 3 -2.97 -14.10 18.99
C GLU A 3 -4.48 -14.03 18.82
N LEU A 4 -5.00 -12.96 18.21
CA LEU A 4 -6.42 -12.89 17.87
C LEU A 4 -6.74 -14.05 16.91
N PRO A 5 -7.89 -14.74 17.04
CA PRO A 5 -8.23 -15.91 16.21
C PRO A 5 -8.67 -15.50 14.80
N VAL A 6 -8.07 -14.45 14.24
CA VAL A 6 -8.34 -13.93 12.91
C VAL A 6 -7.38 -14.60 11.94
N PRO A 7 -7.86 -15.14 10.80
CA PRO A 7 -7.01 -15.64 9.73
C PRO A 7 -5.94 -14.62 9.35
N LYS A 8 -4.69 -15.08 9.33
CA LYS A 8 -3.54 -14.24 8.95
C LYS A 8 -3.60 -13.97 7.46
N ILE A 9 -3.17 -12.78 7.04
CA ILE A 9 -3.09 -12.39 5.64
C ILE A 9 -1.64 -12.45 5.17
N SER A 10 -1.41 -12.95 3.97
CA SER A 10 -0.11 -12.91 3.31
C SER A 10 -0.22 -12.24 1.95
N ILE A 11 0.68 -11.29 1.70
CA ILE A 11 0.73 -10.51 0.45
C ILE A 11 1.46 -11.22 -0.69
N SER A 12 2.11 -12.35 -0.40
CA SER A 12 2.76 -13.24 -1.36
C SER A 12 2.57 -14.69 -0.95
N ARG A 13 2.53 -15.59 -1.94
CA ARG A 13 2.47 -17.04 -1.72
C ARG A 13 3.75 -17.55 -1.07
N ALA A 14 4.88 -16.92 -1.37
CA ALA A 14 6.13 -17.22 -0.70
C ALA A 14 6.07 -16.91 0.81
N VAL A 15 5.50 -15.77 1.22
CA VAL A 15 5.30 -15.45 2.65
C VAL A 15 4.29 -16.40 3.30
N GLN A 16 3.20 -16.74 2.60
CA GLN A 16 2.23 -17.74 3.08
C GLN A 16 2.91 -19.09 3.37
N SER A 17 3.73 -19.57 2.44
CA SER A 17 4.48 -20.83 2.61
C SER A 17 5.45 -20.74 3.78
N LEU A 18 6.16 -19.61 3.92
CA LEU A 18 7.09 -19.38 5.03
C LEU A 18 6.38 -19.38 6.40
N LEU A 19 5.20 -18.77 6.51
CA LEU A 19 4.41 -18.76 7.74
C LEU A 19 3.96 -20.16 8.13
N LYS A 20 3.51 -20.95 7.14
CA LYS A 20 3.11 -22.35 7.36
C LYS A 20 4.29 -23.20 7.81
N GLU A 21 5.42 -23.13 7.10
CA GLU A 21 6.60 -23.98 7.36
C GLU A 21 7.32 -23.61 8.65
N ARG A 22 7.50 -22.31 8.95
CA ARG A 22 8.33 -21.88 10.09
C ARG A 22 7.53 -21.62 11.36
N ALA A 23 6.28 -21.19 11.22
CA ALA A 23 5.45 -20.79 12.36
C ALA A 23 4.21 -21.67 12.53
N GLY A 24 4.06 -22.74 11.74
CA GLY A 24 2.89 -23.63 11.78
C GLY A 24 1.57 -22.88 11.55
N SER A 25 1.65 -21.68 10.96
CA SER A 25 0.56 -20.72 10.94
C SER A 25 -0.02 -20.66 9.54
N GLU A 26 -1.29 -21.05 9.42
CA GLU A 26 -2.03 -20.83 8.18
C GLU A 26 -2.29 -19.33 7.98
N SER A 27 -2.26 -18.92 6.72
CA SER A 27 -2.65 -17.60 6.27
C SER A 27 -3.37 -17.73 4.94
N PHE A 28 -4.25 -16.79 4.61
CA PHE A 28 -4.78 -16.69 3.26
C PHE A 28 -3.94 -15.73 2.42
N TYR A 29 -3.86 -16.04 1.13
CA TYR A 29 -3.15 -15.22 0.17
C TYR A 29 -4.05 -14.10 -0.34
N LEU A 30 -3.69 -12.86 -0.05
CA LEU A 30 -4.34 -11.69 -0.61
C LEU A 30 -3.41 -11.09 -1.68
N PRO A 31 -3.72 -11.24 -2.98
CA PRO A 31 -2.91 -10.64 -4.02
C PRO A 31 -2.94 -9.11 -3.88
N MET A 32 -1.79 -8.47 -4.06
CA MET A 32 -1.74 -7.01 -4.06
C MET A 32 -2.30 -6.43 -5.34
N GLY A 33 -2.97 -5.28 -5.24
CA GLY A 33 -3.36 -4.49 -6.41
C GLY A 33 -2.24 -3.52 -6.80
N LEU A 34 -2.21 -3.15 -8.07
CA LEU A 34 -1.35 -2.09 -8.61
C LEU A 34 -2.23 -1.00 -9.21
N ASN A 35 -1.93 0.27 -8.91
CA ASN A 35 -2.61 1.40 -9.54
C ASN A 35 -2.10 1.58 -10.98
N LYS A 36 -2.69 0.84 -11.93
CA LYS A 36 -2.29 0.79 -13.35
C LYS A 36 -2.53 2.10 -14.11
N GLU A 37 -3.31 3.02 -13.53
CA GLU A 37 -3.58 4.36 -14.07
C GLU A 37 -2.47 5.35 -13.69
N VAL A 38 -1.97 5.26 -12.45
CA VAL A 38 -0.83 6.07 -11.97
C VAL A 38 0.48 5.54 -12.54
N PHE A 39 0.73 4.23 -12.39
CA PHE A 39 1.91 3.60 -12.94
C PHE A 39 1.65 3.23 -14.40
N ALA A 40 2.21 4.04 -15.28
CA ALA A 40 2.22 3.84 -16.72
C ALA A 40 3.54 4.36 -17.31
N PRO A 41 3.98 3.85 -18.48
CA PRO A 41 5.18 4.35 -19.14
C PRO A 41 5.03 5.84 -19.46
N GLN A 42 5.91 6.67 -18.91
CA GLN A 42 5.92 8.11 -19.16
C GLN A 42 6.85 8.44 -20.34
N LYS A 43 6.52 9.49 -21.10
CA LYS A 43 7.39 9.95 -22.20
C LYS A 43 8.60 10.72 -21.66
N GLN A 44 9.76 10.39 -22.22
CA GLN A 44 11.06 11.07 -22.18
C GLN A 44 11.87 10.98 -20.87
N LYS A 45 12.86 10.07 -20.91
CA LYS A 45 14.13 10.27 -20.21
C LYS A 45 14.87 11.45 -20.88
N ALA A 46 15.18 12.50 -20.12
CA ALA A 46 16.04 13.56 -20.63
C ALA A 46 17.38 12.97 -21.07
N PRO A 47 17.96 13.38 -22.22
CA PRO A 47 19.28 12.91 -22.63
C PRO A 47 20.30 13.17 -21.53
N THR A 48 21.02 12.14 -21.13
CA THR A 48 22.07 12.18 -20.13
C THR A 48 23.19 11.25 -20.55
N GLU A 49 24.42 11.59 -20.19
CA GLU A 49 25.58 10.71 -20.38
C GLU A 49 25.55 9.50 -19.44
N PHE A 50 24.78 9.58 -18.34
CA PHE A 50 24.74 8.55 -17.31
C PHE A 50 23.69 7.46 -17.58
N LYS A 51 24.08 6.21 -17.28
CA LYS A 51 23.16 5.10 -17.03
C LYS A 51 22.58 5.26 -15.62
N ARG A 52 21.29 5.57 -15.53
CA ARG A 52 20.56 5.89 -14.29
C ARG A 52 19.97 4.62 -13.70
N VAL A 53 20.36 4.28 -12.48
CA VAL A 53 19.92 3.08 -11.76
C VAL A 53 19.07 3.51 -10.56
N LEU A 54 17.80 3.12 -10.57
CA LEU A 54 16.87 3.42 -9.46
C LEU A 54 17.01 2.39 -8.35
N MET A 55 17.17 2.85 -7.11
CA MET A 55 17.01 2.05 -5.90
C MET A 55 15.94 2.71 -5.01
N VAL A 56 15.03 1.91 -4.46
CA VAL A 56 13.91 2.37 -3.62
C VAL A 56 13.97 1.68 -2.26
N GLY A 57 13.93 2.46 -1.18
CA GLY A 57 13.75 1.92 0.17
C GLY A 57 14.58 2.62 1.24
N ASN A 58 14.52 2.07 2.46
CA ASN A 58 15.31 2.55 3.59
C ASN A 58 16.75 1.99 3.51
N TYR A 59 17.74 2.87 3.36
CA TYR A 59 19.16 2.51 3.22
C TYR A 59 19.90 2.26 4.53
N LEU A 60 19.24 2.48 5.68
CA LEU A 60 19.76 2.13 6.99
C LEU A 60 19.30 0.74 7.46
N MET A 61 18.30 0.14 6.80
CA MET A 61 17.86 -1.22 7.09
C MET A 61 18.84 -2.22 6.46
N PRO A 62 19.59 -3.02 7.26
CA PRO A 62 20.61 -3.91 6.70
C PRO A 62 20.06 -4.91 5.68
N TYR A 63 18.87 -5.46 5.94
CA TYR A 63 18.24 -6.44 5.07
C TYR A 63 17.77 -5.87 3.73
N LYS A 64 17.77 -4.55 3.53
CA LYS A 64 17.53 -3.94 2.21
C LYS A 64 18.75 -4.03 1.29
N GLY A 65 19.91 -4.45 1.81
CA GLY A 65 21.12 -4.71 1.02
C GLY A 65 21.62 -3.51 0.22
N MET A 66 21.34 -2.28 0.65
CA MET A 66 21.71 -1.09 -0.12
C MET A 66 23.23 -0.96 -0.29
N LYS A 67 24.00 -1.43 0.69
CA LYS A 67 25.47 -1.48 0.60
C LYS A 67 25.92 -2.34 -0.59
N ASP A 68 25.29 -3.50 -0.79
CA ASP A 68 25.61 -4.38 -1.92
C ASP A 68 25.33 -3.69 -3.25
N GLY A 69 24.23 -2.94 -3.34
CA GLY A 69 23.93 -2.11 -4.51
C GLY A 69 24.95 -0.99 -4.73
N PHE A 70 25.38 -0.31 -3.67
CA PHE A 70 26.40 0.75 -3.78
C PHE A 70 27.77 0.18 -4.19
N GLU A 71 28.16 -0.99 -3.69
CA GLU A 71 29.38 -1.68 -4.10
C GLU A 71 29.31 -2.13 -5.57
N ALA A 72 28.18 -2.69 -6.00
CA ALA A 72 27.94 -3.06 -7.38
C ALA A 72 28.03 -1.84 -8.32
N LEU A 73 27.40 -0.72 -7.94
CA LEU A 73 27.46 0.53 -8.69
C LEU A 73 28.86 1.15 -8.69
N ALA A 74 29.60 1.06 -7.58
CA ALA A 74 30.98 1.54 -7.51
C ALA A 74 31.89 0.76 -8.46
N LYS A 75 31.66 -0.54 -8.62
CA LYS A 75 32.38 -1.33 -9.61
C LYS A 75 31.95 -0.95 -11.02
N LEU A 76 30.66 -0.85 -11.28
CA LEU A 76 30.12 -0.51 -12.59
C LEU A 76 30.55 0.90 -13.07
N SER A 77 30.68 1.86 -12.14
CA SER A 77 31.14 3.22 -12.44
C SER A 77 32.58 3.29 -12.95
N THR A 78 33.36 2.22 -12.79
CA THR A 78 34.71 2.12 -13.38
C THR A 78 34.70 1.77 -14.87
N GLU A 79 33.54 1.33 -15.40
CA GLU A 79 33.39 0.80 -16.75
C GLU A 79 32.45 1.64 -17.62
N MET A 80 31.47 2.31 -17.00
CA MET A 80 30.56 3.23 -17.69
C MET A 80 30.08 4.34 -16.75
N PRO A 81 29.70 5.52 -17.27
CA PRO A 81 29.10 6.58 -16.46
C PRO A 81 27.75 6.10 -15.91
N VAL A 82 27.66 5.95 -14.59
CA VAL A 82 26.42 5.58 -13.89
C VAL A 82 26.01 6.66 -12.91
N GLN A 83 24.71 6.80 -12.70
CA GLN A 83 24.12 7.65 -11.68
C GLN A 83 23.14 6.84 -10.83
N LEU A 84 23.27 6.93 -9.52
CA LEU A 84 22.28 6.39 -8.60
C LEU A 84 21.09 7.36 -8.53
N VAL A 85 19.89 6.88 -8.78
CA VAL A 85 18.65 7.56 -8.42
C VAL A 85 18.10 6.86 -7.19
N MET A 86 18.00 7.56 -6.07
CA MET A 86 17.60 6.99 -4.79
C MET A 86 16.26 7.59 -4.37
N ALA A 87 15.23 6.75 -4.20
CA ALA A 87 13.95 7.16 -3.61
C ALA A 87 13.79 6.54 -2.22
N THR A 88 13.55 7.36 -1.21
CA THR A 88 13.59 6.91 0.18
C THR A 88 12.73 7.76 1.11
N GLN A 89 12.25 7.16 2.19
CA GLN A 89 11.61 7.85 3.31
C GLN A 89 12.57 8.11 4.47
N GLU A 90 13.83 7.65 4.38
CA GLU A 90 14.82 7.77 5.44
C GLU A 90 15.64 9.07 5.28
N SER A 91 15.50 9.97 6.25
CA SER A 91 16.17 11.27 6.24
C SER A 91 17.53 11.27 6.92
N ARG A 92 17.82 10.25 7.76
CA ARG A 92 19.03 10.14 8.58
C ARG A 92 20.16 9.42 7.84
N GLY A 93 21.40 9.63 8.28
CA GLY A 93 22.53 8.84 7.79
C GLY A 93 22.96 9.15 6.34
N ARG A 94 22.63 10.35 5.83
CA ARG A 94 22.98 10.78 4.46
C ARG A 94 24.48 10.81 4.16
N ALA A 95 25.33 10.83 5.19
CA ALA A 95 26.79 10.73 5.04
C ALA A 95 27.24 9.46 4.30
N ILE A 96 26.39 8.42 4.23
CA ILE A 96 26.66 7.24 3.39
C ILE A 96 26.82 7.60 1.91
N PHE A 97 26.15 8.66 1.45
CA PHE A 97 26.19 9.10 0.06
C PHE A 97 27.40 9.97 -0.26
N GLU A 98 28.00 10.62 0.74
CA GLU A 98 29.17 11.50 0.55
C GLU A 98 30.42 10.74 0.10
N ASN A 99 30.49 9.44 0.43
CA ASN A 99 31.62 8.58 0.08
C ASN A 99 31.44 7.86 -1.26
N LEU A 100 30.32 8.07 -1.97
CA LEU A 100 30.09 7.46 -3.27
C LEU A 100 30.95 8.14 -4.34
N LYS A 101 31.57 7.32 -5.19
CA LYS A 101 32.45 7.77 -6.29
C LYS A 101 31.69 8.07 -7.58
N PHE A 102 30.36 8.05 -7.53
CA PHE A 102 29.47 8.26 -8.67
C PHE A 102 28.32 9.19 -8.26
N PRO A 103 27.73 9.95 -9.20
CA PRO A 103 26.66 10.90 -8.90
C PRO A 103 25.43 10.22 -8.30
N ILE A 104 24.75 10.95 -7.42
CA ILE A 104 23.47 10.57 -6.83
C ILE A 104 22.41 11.65 -7.04
N GLU A 105 21.21 11.22 -7.38
CA GLU A 105 19.98 12.00 -7.35
C GLU A 105 19.08 11.44 -6.24
N LEU A 106 18.76 12.25 -5.23
CA LEU A 106 18.02 11.81 -4.05
C LEU A 106 16.60 12.39 -4.03
N HIS A 107 15.61 11.50 -4.01
CA HIS A 107 14.19 11.82 -3.86
C HIS A 107 13.74 11.40 -2.45
N TYR A 108 13.37 12.39 -1.63
CA TYR A 108 12.91 12.17 -0.26
C TYR A 108 11.39 12.19 -0.19
N CYS A 109 10.81 11.10 0.33
CA CYS A 109 9.36 10.89 0.44
C CYS A 109 8.58 11.28 -0.83
N PRO A 110 8.95 10.76 -2.02
CA PRO A 110 8.19 11.04 -3.23
C PRO A 110 6.75 10.54 -3.07
N THR A 111 5.79 11.29 -3.62
CA THR A 111 4.38 10.85 -3.64
C THR A 111 4.18 9.74 -4.67
N GLU A 112 3.05 9.03 -4.57
CA GLU A 112 2.69 7.98 -5.54
C GLU A 112 2.66 8.53 -6.97
N GLU A 113 2.20 9.77 -7.16
CA GLU A 113 2.11 10.44 -8.46
C GLU A 113 3.48 10.86 -9.01
N GLN A 114 4.48 11.06 -8.14
CA GLN A 114 5.85 11.40 -8.54
C GLN A 114 6.66 10.17 -8.96
N MET A 115 6.36 9.01 -8.37
CA MET A 115 7.09 7.77 -8.59
C MET A 115 7.16 7.34 -10.06
N PRO A 116 6.08 7.37 -10.86
CA PRO A 116 6.14 7.02 -12.28
C PRO A 116 7.15 7.82 -13.08
N ALA A 117 7.28 9.12 -12.80
CA ALA A 117 8.25 10.00 -13.47
C ALA A 117 9.69 9.67 -13.04
N ILE A 118 9.92 9.43 -11.75
CA ILE A 118 11.23 9.03 -11.21
C ILE A 118 11.67 7.71 -11.82
N ILE A 119 10.78 6.70 -11.79
CA ILE A 119 11.00 5.37 -12.37
C ILE A 119 11.31 5.49 -13.86
N SER A 120 10.46 6.16 -14.64
CA SER A 120 10.62 6.30 -16.10
C SER A 120 11.85 7.12 -16.51
N SER A 121 12.46 7.86 -15.58
CA SER A 121 13.72 8.57 -15.81
C SER A 121 14.96 7.68 -15.75
N CYS A 122 14.81 6.41 -15.35
CA CYS A 122 15.91 5.48 -15.09
C CYS A 122 16.03 4.42 -16.20
N ASP A 123 17.25 3.92 -16.43
CA ASP A 123 17.51 2.85 -17.39
C ASP A 123 17.21 1.46 -16.82
N THR A 124 17.29 1.31 -15.50
CA THR A 124 16.94 0.08 -14.78
C THR A 124 16.54 0.40 -13.35
N TYR A 125 15.67 -0.42 -12.78
CA TYR A 125 15.42 -0.49 -11.35
C TYR A 125 16.27 -1.62 -10.75
N CYS A 126 16.81 -1.41 -9.54
CA CYS A 126 17.61 -2.36 -8.80
C CYS A 126 17.10 -2.54 -7.37
N CYS A 127 16.67 -3.76 -7.03
CA CYS A 127 16.32 -4.14 -5.66
C CYS A 127 17.35 -5.11 -5.11
N THR A 128 18.06 -4.72 -4.05
CA THR A 128 19.16 -5.49 -3.47
C THR A 128 18.82 -6.13 -2.12
N SER A 129 17.52 -6.18 -1.76
CA SER A 129 17.07 -6.75 -0.48
C SER A 129 17.54 -8.18 -0.28
N TRP A 130 17.97 -8.54 0.94
CA TRP A 130 18.24 -9.93 1.32
C TRP A 130 16.96 -10.72 1.55
N TYR A 131 15.94 -10.01 2.04
CA TYR A 131 14.59 -10.53 2.25
C TYR A 131 13.59 -9.48 1.79
N GLU A 132 12.57 -9.92 1.06
CA GLU A 132 11.49 -9.06 0.60
C GLU A 132 10.17 -9.82 0.66
N GLY A 133 9.13 -9.18 1.18
CA GLY A 133 7.82 -9.81 1.33
C GLY A 133 7.12 -9.97 -0.01
N LEU A 134 7.16 -8.92 -0.84
CA LEU A 134 6.73 -8.93 -2.24
C LEU A 134 7.64 -8.00 -3.05
N GLY A 135 7.79 -6.74 -2.61
CA GLY A 135 8.61 -5.76 -3.30
C GLY A 135 7.84 -5.04 -4.41
N LEU A 136 6.76 -4.34 -4.03
CA LEU A 136 5.91 -3.55 -4.93
C LEU A 136 6.69 -2.61 -5.88
N PRO A 137 7.78 -1.92 -5.45
CA PRO A 137 8.49 -1.01 -6.35
C PRO A 137 9.08 -1.68 -7.60
N ALA A 138 9.40 -2.97 -7.56
CA ALA A 138 9.83 -3.72 -8.74
C ALA A 138 8.67 -3.94 -9.74
N ILE A 139 7.46 -4.19 -9.23
CA ILE A 139 6.24 -4.37 -10.04
C ILE A 139 5.78 -3.02 -10.61
N GLU A 140 5.92 -1.94 -9.83
CA GLU A 140 5.74 -0.57 -10.31
C GLU A 140 6.70 -0.25 -11.46
N ALA A 141 7.98 -0.65 -11.33
CA ALA A 141 8.98 -0.51 -12.40
C ALA A 141 8.62 -1.31 -13.66
N PHE A 142 8.14 -2.55 -13.51
CA PHE A 142 7.61 -3.33 -14.64
C PHE A 142 6.51 -2.58 -15.38
N ARG A 143 5.57 -1.98 -14.63
CA ARG A 143 4.44 -1.28 -15.20
C ARG A 143 4.82 0.05 -15.84
N CYS A 144 5.84 0.74 -15.33
CA CYS A 144 6.42 1.91 -15.98
C CYS A 144 7.31 1.55 -17.19
N GLY A 145 7.49 0.27 -17.51
CA GLY A 145 8.29 -0.17 -18.65
C GLY A 145 9.78 0.00 -18.42
N VAL A 146 10.25 -0.17 -17.18
CA VAL A 146 11.68 -0.11 -16.81
C VAL A 146 12.15 -1.53 -16.49
N PRO A 147 13.30 -1.99 -17.06
CA PRO A 147 13.79 -3.32 -16.75
C PRO A 147 14.23 -3.39 -15.29
N VAL A 148 14.12 -4.57 -14.70
CA VAL A 148 14.42 -4.80 -13.28
C VAL A 148 15.58 -5.78 -13.14
N VAL A 149 16.51 -5.40 -12.27
CA VAL A 149 17.44 -6.32 -11.61
C VAL A 149 16.98 -6.44 -10.16
N SER A 150 16.84 -7.66 -9.65
CA SER A 150 16.57 -7.87 -8.22
C SER A 150 17.32 -9.08 -7.69
N THR A 151 17.56 -9.11 -6.40
CA THR A 151 18.00 -10.31 -5.69
C THR A 151 16.90 -11.37 -5.63
N ARG A 152 17.30 -12.65 -5.66
CA ARG A 152 16.40 -13.81 -5.60
C ARG A 152 15.86 -14.00 -4.17
N THR A 153 14.89 -13.18 -3.80
CA THR A 153 14.19 -13.28 -2.51
C THR A 153 12.89 -14.09 -2.62
N PHE A 154 12.36 -14.52 -1.47
CA PHE A 154 11.11 -15.25 -1.39
C PHE A 154 9.96 -14.50 -2.08
N GLY A 155 9.68 -13.24 -1.73
CA GLY A 155 8.59 -12.48 -2.33
C GLY A 155 8.74 -12.23 -3.84
N VAL A 156 9.99 -12.09 -4.32
CA VAL A 156 10.26 -11.92 -5.76
C VAL A 156 9.87 -13.16 -6.56
N SER A 157 9.92 -14.37 -5.98
CA SER A 157 9.59 -15.61 -6.69
C SER A 157 8.11 -15.70 -7.15
N ASP A 158 7.21 -14.89 -6.56
CA ASP A 158 5.81 -14.82 -6.96
C ASP A 158 5.62 -14.22 -8.36
N TYR A 159 6.57 -13.44 -8.86
CA TYR A 159 6.42 -12.68 -10.11
C TYR A 159 7.66 -12.62 -10.99
N GLY A 160 8.84 -12.76 -10.40
CA GLY A 160 10.12 -12.69 -11.09
C GLY A 160 10.54 -14.02 -11.67
N ILE A 161 10.74 -14.04 -12.99
CA ILE A 161 11.27 -15.17 -13.73
C ILE A 161 12.58 -14.72 -14.37
N ASP A 162 13.69 -15.25 -13.85
CA ASP A 162 15.03 -14.90 -14.29
C ASP A 162 15.21 -15.10 -15.80
N ASN A 163 15.87 -14.14 -16.45
CA ASN A 163 16.08 -14.06 -17.89
C ASN A 163 14.81 -13.97 -18.74
N VAL A 164 13.61 -13.92 -18.16
CA VAL A 164 12.34 -13.80 -18.89
C VAL A 164 11.77 -12.39 -18.75
N ASN A 165 11.45 -11.96 -17.53
CA ASN A 165 10.90 -10.62 -17.26
C ASN A 165 11.79 -9.73 -16.37
N MET A 166 12.84 -10.31 -15.78
CA MET A 166 13.85 -9.58 -15.01
C MET A 166 15.15 -10.38 -14.96
N LEU A 167 16.21 -9.79 -14.40
CA LEU A 167 17.42 -10.51 -14.02
C LEU A 167 17.46 -10.73 -12.51
N LEU A 168 17.71 -11.96 -12.08
CA LEU A 168 17.82 -12.33 -10.68
C LEU A 168 19.28 -12.54 -10.27
N ALA A 169 19.76 -11.73 -9.34
CA ALA A 169 21.06 -11.88 -8.68
C ALA A 169 20.94 -12.67 -7.37
N GLN A 170 22.06 -13.19 -6.86
CA GLN A 170 22.10 -13.75 -5.51
C GLN A 170 21.98 -12.64 -4.44
N PRO A 171 21.18 -12.85 -3.38
CA PRO A 171 21.17 -11.94 -2.23
C PRO A 171 22.53 -11.91 -1.53
N ASN A 172 22.94 -10.73 -1.02
CA ASN A 172 24.23 -10.55 -0.33
C ASN A 172 25.45 -10.87 -1.23
N ASP A 173 25.30 -10.67 -2.55
CA ASP A 173 26.37 -10.83 -3.54
C ASP A 173 26.47 -9.58 -4.43
N PRO A 174 27.24 -8.56 -4.02
CA PRO A 174 27.45 -7.34 -4.79
C PRO A 174 28.03 -7.60 -6.20
N HIS A 175 28.80 -8.68 -6.37
CA HIS A 175 29.41 -8.99 -7.65
C HIS A 175 28.39 -9.53 -8.65
N ASP A 176 27.51 -10.44 -8.23
CA ASP A 176 26.44 -10.92 -9.10
C ASP A 176 25.44 -9.80 -9.44
N ILE A 177 25.12 -8.91 -8.49
CA ILE A 177 24.33 -7.70 -8.75
C ILE A 177 24.98 -6.83 -9.83
N TYR A 178 26.29 -6.60 -9.73
CA TYR A 178 27.08 -5.88 -10.74
C TYR A 178 26.96 -6.55 -12.12
N LEU A 179 27.14 -7.87 -12.21
CA LEU A 179 27.06 -8.60 -13.48
C LEU A 179 25.67 -8.47 -14.13
N LYS A 180 24.59 -8.51 -13.34
CA LYS A 180 23.22 -8.30 -13.87
C LYS A 180 23.01 -6.86 -14.33
N LEU A 181 23.45 -5.88 -13.55
CA LEU A 181 23.35 -4.46 -13.92
C LEU A 181 24.14 -4.15 -15.19
N GLN A 182 25.39 -4.62 -15.29
CA GLN A 182 26.22 -4.46 -16.49
C GLN A 182 25.50 -5.06 -17.70
N ARG A 183 25.00 -6.29 -17.58
CA ARG A 183 24.33 -6.98 -18.69
C ARG A 183 23.08 -6.24 -19.17
N VAL A 184 22.20 -5.80 -18.27
CA VAL A 184 20.96 -5.10 -18.69
C VAL A 184 21.24 -3.71 -19.24
N LEU A 185 22.29 -3.02 -18.78
CA LEU A 185 22.61 -1.66 -19.22
C LEU A 185 23.43 -1.62 -20.52
N SER A 186 24.11 -2.72 -20.87
CA SER A 186 24.92 -2.85 -22.10
C SER A 186 24.21 -3.59 -23.25
N ASP A 187 23.18 -4.40 -22.98
CA ASP A 187 22.42 -5.13 -23.99
C ASP A 187 20.99 -4.58 -24.13
N GLU A 188 20.81 -3.65 -25.07
CA GLU A 188 19.51 -3.01 -25.32
C GLU A 188 18.46 -4.01 -25.81
N SER A 189 18.86 -5.05 -26.55
CA SER A 189 17.92 -6.08 -27.02
C SER A 189 17.37 -6.91 -25.87
N LEU A 190 18.24 -7.27 -24.92
CA LEU A 190 17.84 -7.89 -23.67
C LEU A 190 16.93 -6.96 -22.87
N ALA A 191 17.32 -5.69 -22.68
CA ALA A 191 16.53 -4.73 -21.90
C ALA A 191 15.11 -4.55 -22.48
N GLU A 192 14.97 -4.37 -23.80
CA GLU A 192 13.69 -4.26 -24.48
C GLU A 192 12.82 -5.51 -24.28
N ARG A 193 13.42 -6.69 -24.41
CA ARG A 193 12.71 -7.96 -24.15
C ARG A 193 12.22 -8.05 -22.72
N LEU A 194 13.09 -7.77 -21.74
CA LEU A 194 12.71 -7.81 -20.32
C LEU A 194 11.59 -6.80 -20.03
N ARG A 195 11.69 -5.55 -20.53
CA ARG A 195 10.65 -4.51 -20.40
C ARG A 195 9.29 -5.00 -20.89
N ARG A 196 9.24 -5.59 -22.09
CA ARG A 196 8.00 -6.10 -22.69
C ARG A 196 7.38 -7.23 -21.87
N GLU A 197 8.17 -8.24 -21.52
CA GLU A 197 7.67 -9.39 -20.75
C GLU A 197 7.25 -8.98 -19.33
N ALA A 198 8.02 -8.10 -18.68
CA ALA A 198 7.67 -7.48 -17.40
C ALA A 198 6.32 -6.78 -17.47
N PHE A 199 6.16 -5.84 -18.41
CA PHE A 199 4.95 -5.05 -18.57
C PHE A 199 3.73 -5.95 -18.80
N LYS A 200 3.80 -6.88 -19.75
CA LYS A 200 2.73 -7.85 -20.03
C LYS A 200 2.32 -8.61 -18.77
N SER A 201 3.29 -9.02 -17.96
CA SER A 201 3.03 -9.79 -16.76
C SER A 201 2.29 -9.01 -15.65
N THR A 202 2.26 -7.66 -15.74
CA THR A 202 1.46 -6.79 -14.87
C THR A 202 0.03 -6.55 -15.38
N GLU A 203 -0.25 -6.81 -16.66
CA GLU A 203 -1.61 -6.66 -17.20
C GLU A 203 -2.51 -7.79 -16.68
N GLU A 204 -1.99 -9.01 -16.72
CA GLU A 204 -2.66 -10.25 -16.32
C GLU A 204 -2.78 -10.40 -14.79
N ARG A 205 -2.07 -9.59 -14.00
CA ARG A 205 -1.95 -9.70 -12.54
C ARG A 205 -2.21 -8.35 -11.85
N TYR A 206 -2.26 -8.34 -10.52
CA TYR A 206 -2.31 -7.13 -9.68
C TYR A 206 -3.51 -6.20 -9.92
N ASP A 207 -4.70 -6.77 -10.03
CA ASP A 207 -5.94 -5.98 -10.09
C ASP A 207 -6.51 -5.76 -8.69
N TRP A 208 -6.73 -4.49 -8.33
CA TRP A 208 -7.39 -4.09 -7.10
C TRP A 208 -8.80 -4.68 -6.97
N SER A 209 -9.54 -4.85 -8.07
CA SER A 209 -10.88 -5.43 -8.03
C SER A 209 -10.84 -6.89 -7.56
N THR A 210 -9.84 -7.64 -8.01
CA THR A 210 -9.61 -9.04 -7.62
C THR A 210 -9.16 -9.14 -6.17
N SER A 211 -8.24 -8.26 -5.74
CA SER A 211 -7.78 -8.17 -4.35
C SER A 211 -8.95 -7.89 -3.39
N ALA A 212 -9.75 -6.87 -3.70
CA ALA A 212 -10.92 -6.51 -2.90
C ALA A 212 -11.94 -7.64 -2.81
N LYS A 213 -12.22 -8.33 -3.93
CA LYS A 213 -13.12 -9.48 -3.95
C LYS A 213 -12.64 -10.60 -3.03
N ILE A 214 -11.37 -11.00 -3.14
CA ILE A 214 -10.79 -12.06 -2.29
C ILE A 214 -10.79 -11.65 -0.82
N PHE A 215 -10.49 -10.39 -0.52
CA PHE A 215 -10.55 -9.87 0.84
C PHE A 215 -11.96 -9.97 1.43
N MET A 216 -12.99 -9.59 0.66
CA MET A 216 -14.40 -9.70 1.08
C MET A 216 -14.83 -11.15 1.31
N GLU A 217 -14.46 -12.06 0.41
CA GLU A 217 -14.76 -13.50 0.56
C GLU A 217 -14.20 -14.08 1.88
N HIS A 218 -13.01 -13.64 2.29
CA HIS A 218 -12.41 -14.08 3.55
C HIS A 218 -13.01 -13.40 4.78
N LEU A 219 -13.45 -12.15 4.69
CA LEU A 219 -14.22 -11.52 5.78
C LEU A 219 -15.52 -12.27 6.02
N ASP A 220 -16.23 -12.65 4.95
CA ASP A 220 -17.46 -13.44 5.05
C ASP A 220 -17.22 -14.85 5.65
N GLU A 221 -16.05 -15.45 5.38
CA GLU A 221 -15.64 -16.75 5.95
C GLU A 221 -15.33 -16.63 7.45
N ILE A 222 -14.68 -15.55 7.86
CA ILE A 222 -14.44 -15.23 9.27
C ILE A 222 -15.78 -15.08 9.99
N ASP A 223 -16.68 -14.25 9.47
CA ASP A 223 -17.99 -14.02 10.09
C ASP A 223 -18.77 -15.34 10.24
N ARG A 224 -18.79 -16.21 9.22
CA ARG A 224 -19.44 -17.53 9.28
C ARG A 224 -18.79 -18.49 10.29
N THR A 225 -17.46 -18.48 10.39
CA THR A 225 -16.73 -19.34 11.33
C THR A 225 -16.96 -18.92 12.79
N TYR A 226 -17.10 -17.61 13.02
CA TYR A 226 -17.38 -17.03 14.33
C TYR A 226 -18.86 -17.04 14.73
N GLU A 227 -19.79 -17.17 13.80
CA GLU A 227 -21.20 -17.46 14.13
C GLU A 227 -21.41 -18.90 14.65
N GLY A 228 -20.50 -19.84 14.31
CA GLY A 228 -20.54 -21.23 14.77
C GLY A 228 -19.68 -21.56 16.01
N ALA A 229 -18.60 -20.81 16.24
CA ALA A 229 -17.84 -20.87 17.47
C ALA A 229 -18.54 -20.00 18.52
N GLY A 230 -19.11 -20.61 19.57
CA GLY A 230 -19.81 -19.87 20.63
C GLY A 230 -19.04 -18.62 21.04
N ARG A 231 -19.77 -17.49 21.14
CA ARG A 231 -19.26 -16.18 21.58
C ARG A 231 -18.08 -16.34 22.54
N ILE A 232 -16.90 -15.82 22.15
CA ILE A 232 -15.78 -15.64 23.08
C ILE A 232 -16.35 -14.99 24.34
N ASP A 233 -16.15 -15.64 25.48
CA ASP A 233 -16.65 -15.13 26.76
C ASP A 233 -16.03 -13.74 26.97
N ARG A 234 -16.86 -12.77 27.39
CA ARG A 234 -16.39 -11.39 27.62
C ARG A 234 -15.24 -11.36 28.64
N GLY A 235 -15.16 -12.35 29.54
CA GLY A 235 -14.06 -12.53 30.48
C GLY A 235 -12.72 -12.89 29.81
N GLU A 236 -12.71 -13.73 28.77
CA GLU A 236 -11.49 -14.11 28.05
C GLU A 236 -10.96 -12.95 27.18
N MET A 237 -11.86 -12.18 26.58
CA MET A 237 -11.51 -10.96 25.87
C MET A 237 -10.91 -9.91 26.83
N GLN A 238 -11.45 -9.77 28.04
CA GLN A 238 -10.92 -8.85 29.04
C GLN A 238 -9.50 -9.25 29.48
N LEU A 239 -9.23 -10.55 29.68
CA LEU A 239 -7.90 -11.05 30.03
C LEU A 239 -6.86 -10.80 28.94
N LEU A 240 -7.21 -11.01 27.66
CA LEU A 240 -6.33 -10.72 26.53
C LEU A 240 -6.02 -9.22 26.41
N LEU A 241 -7.00 -8.36 26.70
CA LEU A 241 -6.85 -6.91 26.71
C LEU A 241 -5.98 -6.43 27.89
N ASP A 242 -6.13 -7.04 29.06
CA ASP A 242 -5.35 -6.72 30.26
C ASP A 242 -3.88 -7.14 30.10
N ASP A 243 -3.61 -8.27 29.42
CA ASP A 243 -2.25 -8.72 29.09
C ASP A 243 -1.57 -7.82 28.05
N LEU A 244 -2.30 -7.35 27.04
CA LEU A 244 -1.78 -6.39 26.06
C LEU A 244 -1.55 -4.99 26.65
N GLU A 245 -2.34 -4.58 27.65
CA GLU A 245 -2.11 -3.34 28.42
C GLU A 245 -0.85 -3.41 29.29
N ARG A 246 -0.51 -4.60 29.84
CA ARG A 246 0.74 -4.83 30.56
C ARG A 246 1.99 -4.69 29.70
N GLU A 247 1.89 -4.93 28.39
CA GLU A 247 3.02 -4.89 27.45
C GLU A 247 3.31 -3.49 26.84
N GLY A 248 2.52 -2.46 27.17
CA GLY A 248 2.87 -1.05 26.90
C GLY A 248 2.78 -0.57 25.44
N ASN A 249 2.16 -1.32 24.53
CA ASN A 249 1.98 -0.93 23.12
C ASN A 249 0.75 -0.01 22.92
N LEU A 250 0.89 1.28 23.25
CA LEU A 250 -0.14 2.30 23.08
C LEU A 250 0.04 3.09 21.77
N THR A 251 -0.62 2.70 20.68
CA THR A 251 -0.99 3.66 19.60
C THR A 251 -2.08 3.14 18.65
N PRO A 252 -2.01 1.92 18.08
CA PRO A 252 -3.08 1.40 17.21
C PRO A 252 -4.34 0.97 17.97
N ILE A 253 -4.16 0.45 19.19
CA ILE A 253 -5.25 -0.12 20.01
C ILE A 253 -6.13 0.98 20.61
N ALA A 254 -5.57 2.12 21.01
CA ALA A 254 -6.35 3.24 21.53
C ALA A 254 -7.23 3.88 20.43
N VAL A 255 -6.68 3.95 19.20
CA VAL A 255 -7.44 4.39 18.01
C VAL A 255 -8.53 3.38 17.68
N TYR A 256 -8.22 2.08 17.67
CA TYR A 256 -9.20 1.02 17.43
C TYR A 256 -10.32 0.99 18.49
N ARG A 257 -9.99 1.09 19.78
CA ARG A 257 -10.94 1.16 20.91
C ARG A 257 -11.89 2.35 20.72
N ARG A 258 -11.33 3.52 20.40
CA ARG A 258 -12.15 4.73 20.16
C ARG A 258 -13.03 4.60 18.93
N PHE A 259 -12.56 3.91 17.88
CA PHE A 259 -13.31 3.70 16.66
C PHE A 259 -14.48 2.72 16.85
N GLN A 260 -14.28 1.65 17.64
CA GLN A 260 -15.35 0.71 18.00
C GLN A 260 -16.44 1.36 18.85
N GLU A 261 -16.05 2.24 19.79
CA GLU A 261 -17.00 3.03 20.59
C GLU A 261 -17.88 3.91 19.68
N LEU A 262 -17.25 4.61 18.72
CA LEU A 262 -17.94 5.48 17.77
C LEU A 262 -18.86 4.71 16.82
N ALA A 263 -18.43 3.56 16.30
CA ALA A 263 -19.25 2.69 15.45
C ALA A 263 -20.47 2.13 16.19
N THR A 264 -20.29 1.76 17.47
CA THR A 264 -21.37 1.25 18.31
C THR A 264 -22.39 2.34 18.64
N ALA A 265 -21.92 3.55 18.97
CA ALA A 265 -22.78 4.71 19.20
C ALA A 265 -23.61 5.05 17.95
N LEU A 266 -22.99 5.05 16.77
CA LEU A 266 -23.66 5.28 15.48
C LEU A 266 -24.71 4.21 15.15
N LYS A 267 -24.40 2.93 15.38
CA LYS A 267 -25.35 1.83 15.15
C LYS A 267 -26.56 1.93 16.08
N THR A 268 -26.33 2.25 17.34
CA THR A 268 -27.39 2.45 18.35
C THR A 268 -28.30 3.62 17.96
N LEU A 269 -27.71 4.73 17.51
CA LEU A 269 -28.47 5.89 17.02
C LEU A 269 -29.27 5.55 15.76
N ALA A 270 -28.70 4.77 14.83
CA ALA A 270 -29.39 4.34 13.61
C ALA A 270 -30.58 3.40 13.90
N GLU A 271 -30.46 2.51 14.89
CA GLU A 271 -31.56 1.65 15.35
C GLU A 271 -32.69 2.46 15.98
N ARG A 272 -32.37 3.50 16.76
CA ARG A 272 -33.36 4.43 17.32
C ARG A 272 -34.09 5.23 16.23
N LEU A 273 -33.35 5.72 15.23
CA LEU A 273 -33.90 6.44 14.07
C LEU A 273 -34.84 5.58 13.21
N ARG A 274 -34.71 4.24 13.24
CA ARG A 274 -35.65 3.32 12.59
C ARG A 274 -36.99 3.21 13.31
N THR A 275 -37.00 3.39 14.64
CA THR A 275 -38.19 3.17 15.47
C THR A 275 -39.00 4.42 15.78
N GLU A 276 -38.40 5.61 15.70
CA GLU A 276 -39.07 6.86 16.06
C GLU A 276 -39.69 7.58 14.87
N LYS A 277 -40.87 8.19 15.03
CA LYS A 277 -41.60 8.87 13.93
C LYS A 277 -40.95 10.16 13.43
N HIS A 278 -40.16 10.85 14.25
CA HIS A 278 -39.37 12.03 13.88
C HIS A 278 -38.08 12.07 14.72
N PRO A 279 -36.92 12.45 14.15
CA PRO A 279 -35.71 12.67 14.93
C PRO A 279 -35.88 13.89 15.83
N ASP A 280 -35.79 13.69 17.15
CA ASP A 280 -35.80 14.78 18.12
C ASP A 280 -34.48 15.59 18.11
N SER A 281 -34.51 16.70 18.85
CA SER A 281 -33.38 17.64 18.97
C SER A 281 -32.12 16.99 19.60
N GLU A 282 -32.30 15.92 20.37
CA GLU A 282 -31.25 15.22 21.08
C GLU A 282 -30.49 14.28 20.13
N MET A 283 -31.21 13.49 19.32
CA MET A 283 -30.63 12.65 18.28
C MET A 283 -29.89 13.47 17.21
N LEU A 284 -30.40 14.66 16.85
CA LEU A 284 -29.71 15.55 15.92
C LEU A 284 -28.40 16.14 16.51
N LYS A 285 -28.35 16.36 17.82
CA LYS A 285 -27.12 16.75 18.53
C LYS A 285 -26.13 15.59 18.61
N GLU A 286 -26.59 14.38 18.92
CA GLU A 286 -25.78 13.17 18.99
C GLU A 286 -25.14 12.85 17.62
N LEU A 287 -25.91 12.94 16.54
CA LEU A 287 -25.41 12.80 15.16
C LEU A 287 -24.36 13.85 14.80
N SER A 288 -24.56 15.11 15.22
CA SER A 288 -23.61 16.20 14.98
C SER A 288 -22.31 16.02 15.77
N GLY A 289 -22.41 15.55 17.02
CA GLY A 289 -21.25 15.23 17.86
C GLY A 289 -20.43 14.08 17.29
N LEU A 290 -21.08 13.00 16.87
CA LEU A 290 -20.41 11.87 16.20
C LEU A 290 -19.71 12.36 14.93
N ARG A 291 -20.36 13.15 14.07
CA ARG A 291 -19.73 13.74 12.88
C ARG A 291 -18.46 14.54 13.22
N ASP A 292 -18.52 15.38 14.25
CA ASP A 292 -17.39 16.23 14.64
C ASP A 292 -16.23 15.41 15.23
N GLU A 293 -16.52 14.28 15.90
CA GLU A 293 -15.53 13.30 16.34
C GLU A 293 -14.91 12.49 15.18
N PHE A 294 -15.67 12.22 14.12
CA PHE A 294 -15.16 11.56 12.90
C PHE A 294 -14.32 12.50 12.01
N ARG A 295 -14.54 13.81 12.10
CA ARG A 295 -13.95 14.82 11.23
C ARG A 295 -12.41 14.74 11.14
N PRO A 296 -11.64 14.56 12.22
CA PRO A 296 -10.18 14.42 12.12
C PRO A 296 -9.76 13.22 11.28
N TYR A 297 -10.46 12.09 11.35
CA TYR A 297 -10.14 10.88 10.59
C TYR A 297 -10.48 10.99 9.10
N LEU A 298 -11.50 11.79 8.76
CA LEU A 298 -11.90 12.06 7.38
C LEU A 298 -11.05 13.16 6.71
N ALA A 299 -10.53 14.10 7.49
CA ALA A 299 -9.79 15.28 7.00
C ALA A 299 -8.27 15.16 7.08
N ASN A 300 -7.72 14.10 7.66
CA ASN A 300 -6.28 13.97 7.88
C ASN A 300 -5.55 13.41 6.65
N GLU A 301 -4.91 14.30 5.89
CA GLU A 301 -4.00 13.96 4.78
C GLU A 301 -2.70 13.27 5.25
N LYS A 302 -2.43 13.24 6.57
CA LYS A 302 -1.24 12.64 7.19
C LYS A 302 -1.51 11.39 8.02
N ALA A 303 -2.74 10.88 8.03
CA ALA A 303 -3.01 9.58 8.66
C ALA A 303 -2.29 8.47 7.88
N GLU A 304 -1.70 7.50 8.58
CA GLU A 304 -1.10 6.34 7.92
C GLU A 304 -2.14 5.68 7.00
N TYR A 305 -1.71 5.27 5.81
CA TYR A 305 -2.57 4.88 4.68
C TYR A 305 -3.70 3.90 5.06
N TYR A 306 -3.44 3.02 6.02
CA TYR A 306 -4.40 2.03 6.52
C TYR A 306 -5.55 2.65 7.33
N ASP A 307 -5.27 3.66 8.17
CA ASP A 307 -6.27 4.29 9.04
C ASP A 307 -7.24 5.15 8.26
N ALA A 308 -6.74 5.90 7.26
CA ALA A 308 -7.58 6.70 6.37
C ALA A 308 -8.41 5.83 5.42
N PHE A 309 -7.83 4.76 4.89
CA PHE A 309 -8.52 3.84 3.98
C PHE A 309 -9.62 3.05 4.70
N LYS A 310 -9.34 2.50 5.89
CA LYS A 310 -10.33 1.73 6.66
C LYS A 310 -11.44 2.62 7.20
N ALA A 311 -11.14 3.85 7.65
CA ALA A 311 -12.16 4.79 8.09
C ALA A 311 -13.10 5.20 6.93
N LYS A 312 -12.55 5.48 5.74
CA LYS A 312 -13.35 5.77 4.54
C LYS A 312 -14.18 4.55 4.10
N TYR A 313 -13.58 3.36 4.14
CA TYR A 313 -14.24 2.11 3.81
C TYR A 313 -15.42 1.80 4.74
N ASP A 314 -15.24 1.92 6.05
CA ASP A 314 -16.30 1.64 7.04
C ASP A 314 -17.41 2.71 7.01
N TRP A 315 -17.07 3.95 6.70
CA TRP A 315 -18.06 5.01 6.48
C TRP A 315 -18.88 4.77 5.21
N CYS A 316 -18.24 4.28 4.14
CA CYS A 316 -18.92 3.84 2.93
C CYS A 316 -19.81 2.61 3.19
N GLN A 317 -19.33 1.61 3.93
CA GLN A 317 -20.14 0.44 4.32
C GLN A 317 -21.35 0.85 5.16
N LEU A 318 -21.19 1.82 6.05
CA LEU A 318 -22.28 2.37 6.85
C LEU A 318 -23.33 3.08 5.99
N ILE A 319 -22.92 3.97 5.07
CA ILE A 319 -23.86 4.60 4.11
C ILE A 319 -24.56 3.56 3.26
N LEU A 320 -23.82 2.57 2.75
CA LEU A 320 -24.39 1.51 1.92
C LEU A 320 -25.37 0.62 2.69
N SER A 321 -25.15 0.42 4.00
CA SER A 321 -26.07 -0.31 4.88
C SER A 321 -27.32 0.48 5.27
N LEU A 322 -27.31 1.79 5.06
CA LEU A 322 -28.39 2.72 5.39
C LEU A 322 -29.03 3.37 4.16
N LYS A 323 -28.54 3.05 2.95
CA LYS A 323 -29.00 3.66 1.68
C LYS A 323 -30.50 3.46 1.40
N ASP A 324 -31.05 2.37 1.90
CA ASP A 324 -32.48 2.03 1.74
C ASP A 324 -33.34 2.61 2.89
N ASN A 325 -32.72 3.29 3.87
CA ASN A 325 -33.42 4.00 4.92
C ASN A 325 -33.76 5.42 4.44
N VAL A 326 -35.00 5.59 3.99
CA VAL A 326 -35.55 6.85 3.45
C VAL A 326 -35.26 8.06 4.36
N ARG A 327 -35.30 7.87 5.68
CA ARG A 327 -35.12 8.95 6.66
C ARG A 327 -33.67 9.30 6.92
N PHE A 328 -32.78 8.30 6.86
CA PHE A 328 -31.35 8.56 6.86
C PHE A 328 -30.95 9.35 5.61
N SER A 329 -31.54 9.01 4.46
CA SER A 329 -31.35 9.76 3.21
C SER A 329 -31.89 11.19 3.30
N GLU A 330 -33.07 11.42 3.89
CA GLU A 330 -33.63 12.76 4.15
C GLU A 330 -32.75 13.59 5.13
N CYS A 331 -32.24 12.98 6.20
CA CYS A 331 -31.33 13.66 7.14
C CYS A 331 -29.96 13.96 6.50
N LEU A 332 -29.44 13.05 5.68
CA LEU A 332 -28.20 13.23 4.93
C LEU A 332 -28.35 14.33 3.89
N GLU A 333 -29.46 14.36 3.14
CA GLU A 333 -29.80 15.46 2.23
C GLU A 333 -29.91 16.78 2.99
N LEU A 334 -30.68 16.86 4.10
CA LEU A 334 -30.80 18.09 4.91
C LEU A 334 -29.44 18.60 5.43
N MET A 335 -28.51 17.71 5.78
CA MET A 335 -27.15 18.08 6.18
C MET A 335 -26.31 18.58 5.00
N LEU A 336 -26.46 17.99 3.81
CA LEU A 336 -25.74 18.37 2.60
C LEU A 336 -26.30 19.67 1.99
N THR A 337 -27.61 19.90 2.03
CA THR A 337 -28.27 21.13 1.58
C THR A 337 -27.91 22.32 2.48
N ARG A 338 -27.86 22.14 3.81
CA ARG A 338 -27.36 23.18 4.76
C ARG A 338 -25.89 23.54 4.55
N ARG A 339 -25.11 22.68 3.89
CA ARG A 339 -23.72 22.93 3.49
C ARG A 339 -23.66 23.80 2.23
N GLN A 340 -24.54 23.56 1.25
CA GLN A 340 -24.66 24.38 0.03
C GLN A 340 -25.13 25.82 0.30
N GLU A 341 -25.92 26.05 1.35
CA GLU A 341 -26.37 27.41 1.73
C GLU A 341 -25.30 28.23 2.49
N ARG A 342 -24.21 27.60 2.95
CA ARG A 342 -23.15 28.24 3.75
C ARG A 342 -21.84 28.50 2.99
N GLU A 343 -21.72 28.06 1.74
CA GLU A 343 -20.57 28.37 0.89
C GLU A 343 -20.95 29.45 -0.14
N PRO A 344 -20.20 30.57 -0.23
CA PRO A 344 -20.39 31.51 -1.32
C PRO A 344 -20.05 30.83 -2.64
N ARG A 345 -20.99 30.85 -3.59
CA ARG A 345 -20.73 30.52 -4.99
C ARG A 345 -19.66 31.47 -5.53
N THR A 346 -18.49 30.95 -5.86
CA THR A 346 -17.66 31.47 -6.95
C THR A 346 -17.37 30.33 -7.92
N ALA A 347 -17.89 30.53 -9.13
CA ALA A 347 -17.87 29.59 -10.23
C ALA A 347 -16.59 29.79 -11.07
N ALA A 348 -15.93 28.69 -11.43
CA ALA A 348 -15.48 28.43 -12.80
C ALA A 348 -14.82 27.05 -12.90
N SER A 349 -15.64 26.07 -13.34
CA SER A 349 -15.37 25.03 -14.35
C SER A 349 -14.11 24.17 -14.21
N PHE A 350 -14.17 22.84 -14.24
CA PHE A 350 -14.58 21.99 -15.36
C PHE A 350 -15.19 20.69 -14.77
N SER A 351 -16.47 20.40 -14.97
CA SER A 351 -17.07 19.65 -16.09
C SER A 351 -16.70 18.15 -16.14
N GLU A 352 -17.74 17.35 -15.91
CA GLU A 352 -18.00 15.99 -16.41
C GLU A 352 -17.18 14.82 -15.85
N ILE A 353 -17.78 14.08 -14.91
CA ILE A 353 -17.99 12.63 -15.09
C ILE A 353 -19.41 12.29 -14.60
N ARG A 354 -20.29 12.01 -15.56
CA ARG A 354 -21.51 11.22 -15.36
C ARG A 354 -21.13 9.74 -15.44
N TYR A 355 -21.63 8.91 -14.53
CA TYR A 355 -22.05 7.55 -14.87
C TYR A 355 -23.38 7.24 -14.18
N SER A 356 -24.37 7.04 -15.03
CA SER A 356 -25.71 6.52 -14.78
C SER A 356 -25.68 5.02 -14.52
N VAL A 357 -26.55 4.51 -13.64
CA VAL A 357 -27.21 3.21 -13.86
C VAL A 357 -28.68 3.34 -13.43
N GLN A 358 -29.53 3.36 -14.48
CA GLN A 358 -30.99 3.36 -14.61
C GLN A 358 -31.88 4.03 -13.56
#